data_AF-L0GUZ0-F1
#
_entry.id   AF-L0GUZ0-F1
#
_cell.length_a   1.000
_cell.length_b   1.000
_cell.length_c   1.000
_cell.angle_alpha   90.00
_cell.angle_beta   90.00
_cell.angle_gamma   90.00
#
_symmetry.space_group_name_H-M   'P 1'
#
loop_
_entity.id
_entity.type
_entity.pdbx_description
1 polymer ?
#
loop_
_entity_poly.entity_id
_entity_poly.type
_entity_poly.pdbx_seq_one_letter_code
_entity_poly.pdbx_strand_id
1 'polypeptide(L)'
;MISTSGDGFARREHRLVRLIEQRLQGDDSGLVGNARVRGLPEMVRRHGLLQVVAFLRSKGADAAENGSPGKRGSGDCDQQLLDLLQNALQEDLEAVPRSEKGGVCKLAPADLAHLGEDSPTEYLYLNESAIQVAVWIQRLAAARADLDEARQVCGGDG
;
A
#
# COMPACT_ATOMS: atom_id res chain seq x y z
N MET A 1 -35.89 -11.58 -1.96
CA MET A 1 -34.58 -12.19 -2.25
C MET A 1 -33.66 -11.07 -2.68
N ILE A 2 -32.79 -10.58 -1.79
CA ILE A 2 -31.91 -9.45 -2.12
C ILE A 2 -30.51 -10.02 -2.32
N SER A 3 -30.07 -10.05 -3.58
CA SER A 3 -28.70 -10.37 -3.98
C SER A 3 -27.78 -9.23 -3.55
N THR A 4 -27.22 -9.30 -2.33
CA THR A 4 -26.37 -8.23 -1.75
C THR A 4 -24.87 -8.48 -1.89
N SER A 5 -24.42 -9.59 -2.47
CA SER A 5 -22.99 -9.95 -2.46
C SER A 5 -22.13 -9.22 -3.51
N GLY A 6 -22.71 -8.71 -4.61
CA GLY A 6 -21.95 -8.03 -5.67
C GLY A 6 -21.63 -6.56 -5.38
N ASP A 7 -22.57 -5.83 -4.77
CA ASP A 7 -22.43 -4.38 -4.55
C ASP A 7 -21.41 -4.03 -3.46
N GLY A 8 -21.24 -4.91 -2.46
CA GLY A 8 -20.26 -4.71 -1.39
C GLY A 8 -18.81 -4.78 -1.89
N PHE A 9 -18.54 -5.70 -2.82
CA PHE A 9 -17.22 -5.89 -3.42
C PHE A 9 -16.87 -4.71 -4.36
N ALA A 10 -17.80 -4.30 -5.22
CA ALA A 10 -17.58 -3.16 -6.12
C ALA A 10 -17.34 -1.84 -5.35
N ARG A 11 -18.08 -1.61 -4.25
CA ARG A 11 -17.86 -0.44 -3.38
C ARG A 11 -16.53 -0.49 -2.62
N ARG A 12 -16.05 -1.67 -2.27
CA ARG A 12 -14.74 -1.88 -1.63
C ARG A 12 -13.61 -1.58 -2.59
N GLU A 13 -13.63 -2.18 -3.78
CA GLU A 13 -12.63 -1.95 -4.81
C GLU A 13 -12.59 -0.47 -5.22
N HIS A 14 -13.76 0.16 -5.41
CA HIS A 14 -13.82 1.58 -5.74
C HIS A 14 -13.22 2.49 -4.65
N ARG A 15 -13.42 2.17 -3.37
CA ARG A 15 -12.80 2.92 -2.25
C ARG A 15 -11.28 2.75 -2.22
N LEU A 16 -10.82 1.50 -2.37
CA LEU A 16 -9.40 1.16 -2.40
C LEU A 16 -8.69 1.88 -3.55
N VAL A 17 -9.23 1.78 -4.76
CA VAL A 17 -8.70 2.45 -5.95
C VAL A 17 -8.65 3.96 -5.74
N ARG A 18 -9.75 4.56 -5.25
CA ARG A 18 -9.81 6.01 -5.01
C ARG A 18 -8.75 6.49 -4.00
N LEU A 19 -8.54 5.74 -2.91
CA LEU A 19 -7.51 6.08 -1.91
C LEU A 19 -6.12 6.02 -2.53
N ILE A 20 -5.82 4.94 -3.27
CA ILE A 20 -4.51 4.75 -3.89
C ILE A 20 -4.26 5.84 -4.94
N GLU A 21 -5.23 6.11 -5.81
CA GLU A 21 -5.12 7.17 -6.81
C GLU A 21 -4.89 8.55 -6.19
N GLN A 22 -5.63 8.91 -5.15
CA GLN A 22 -5.44 10.19 -4.45
C GLN A 22 -4.02 10.35 -3.89
N ARG A 23 -3.42 9.26 -3.40
CA ARG A 23 -2.04 9.29 -2.89
C ARG A 23 -1.00 9.31 -3.99
N LEU A 24 -1.27 8.67 -5.13
CA LEU A 24 -0.38 8.71 -6.29
C LEU A 24 -0.46 10.05 -7.06
N GLN A 25 -1.57 10.79 -6.93
CA GLN A 25 -1.78 12.09 -7.59
C GLN A 25 -1.00 13.25 -6.96
N GLY A 26 -0.40 13.08 -5.78
CA GLY A 26 0.44 14.12 -5.20
C GLY A 26 1.69 14.35 -6.06
N ASP A 27 1.90 15.58 -6.52
CA ASP A 27 3.07 16.03 -7.31
C ASP A 27 4.42 15.68 -6.65
N ASP A 28 4.39 15.34 -5.37
CA ASP A 28 5.54 15.04 -4.51
C ASP A 28 5.72 13.55 -4.16
N SER A 29 4.88 12.65 -4.68
CA SER A 29 4.86 11.27 -4.16
C SER A 29 6.15 10.49 -4.42
N GLY A 30 6.88 10.74 -5.52
CA GLY A 30 8.06 9.93 -5.87
C GLY A 30 7.80 8.41 -5.92
N LEU A 31 6.52 8.00 -5.84
CA LEU A 31 6.04 6.62 -5.82
C LEU A 31 5.81 6.14 -7.24
N VAL A 32 5.29 7.01 -8.12
CA VAL A 32 5.15 6.75 -9.55
C VAL A 32 6.55 6.56 -10.15
N GLY A 33 6.75 5.44 -10.85
CA GLY A 33 8.06 5.08 -11.40
C GLY A 33 9.05 4.46 -10.40
N ASN A 34 8.75 4.40 -9.10
CA ASN A 34 9.66 3.84 -8.10
C ASN A 34 9.81 2.31 -8.25
N ALA A 35 11.04 1.81 -8.22
CA ALA A 35 11.31 0.37 -8.34
C ALA A 35 10.70 -0.46 -7.21
N ARG A 36 10.60 0.10 -5.99
CA ARG A 36 10.02 -0.57 -4.83
C ARG A 36 8.51 -0.74 -4.94
N VAL A 37 7.82 0.27 -5.49
CA VAL A 37 6.40 0.17 -5.83
C VAL A 37 6.16 -0.93 -6.87
N ARG A 38 7.04 -1.01 -7.88
CA ARG A 38 7.00 -2.08 -8.89
C ARG A 38 7.29 -3.47 -8.30
N GLY A 39 8.16 -3.57 -7.31
CA GLY A 39 8.51 -4.84 -6.65
C GLY A 39 7.60 -5.25 -5.50
N LEU A 40 6.73 -4.36 -5.01
CA LEU A 40 6.00 -4.55 -3.75
C LEU A 40 5.20 -5.85 -3.68
N PRO A 41 4.41 -6.26 -4.69
CA PRO A 41 3.67 -7.53 -4.61
C PRO A 41 4.58 -8.73 -4.40
N GLU A 42 5.72 -8.74 -5.09
CA GLU A 42 6.67 -9.85 -4.99
C GLU A 42 7.41 -9.86 -3.66
N MET A 43 7.73 -8.67 -3.11
CA MET A 43 8.29 -8.55 -1.78
C MET A 43 7.35 -9.15 -0.73
N VAL A 44 6.05 -8.81 -0.77
CA VAL A 44 5.07 -9.32 0.19
C VAL A 44 4.89 -10.83 0.03
N ARG A 45 4.86 -11.35 -1.20
CA ARG A 45 4.76 -12.81 -1.43
C ARG A 45 5.95 -13.60 -0.88
N ARG A 46 7.17 -13.09 -1.07
CA ARG A 46 8.40 -13.81 -0.69
C ARG A 46 8.75 -13.68 0.79
N HIS A 47 8.49 -12.52 1.38
CA HIS A 47 8.98 -12.17 2.71
C HIS A 47 7.84 -12.01 3.74
N GLY A 48 6.59 -11.95 3.29
CA GLY A 48 5.44 -11.69 4.13
C GLY A 48 5.32 -10.21 4.54
N LEU A 49 4.11 -9.83 4.94
CA LEU A 49 3.76 -8.46 5.30
C LEU A 49 4.62 -7.93 6.45
N LEU A 50 4.90 -8.76 7.48
CA LEU A 50 5.67 -8.36 8.64
C LEU A 50 7.08 -7.87 8.26
N GLN A 51 7.81 -8.68 7.47
CA GLN A 51 9.19 -8.35 7.07
C GLN A 51 9.21 -7.13 6.14
N VAL A 52 8.24 -7.01 5.23
CA VAL A 52 8.13 -5.87 4.32
C VAL A 52 7.84 -4.57 5.08
N VAL A 53 6.93 -4.59 6.05
CA VAL A 53 6.62 -3.43 6.90
C VAL A 53 7.84 -3.02 7.73
N ALA A 54 8.53 -3.98 8.35
CA ALA A 54 9.76 -3.71 9.09
C ALA A 54 10.85 -3.10 8.21
N PHE A 55 11.03 -3.64 6.99
CA PHE A 55 12.00 -3.14 6.02
C PHE A 55 11.70 -1.70 5.59
N LEU A 56 10.46 -1.42 5.13
CA LEU A 56 10.08 -0.07 4.69
C LEU A 56 10.23 0.95 5.82
N ARG A 57 9.85 0.57 7.05
CA ARG A 57 10.01 1.42 8.23
C ARG A 57 11.48 1.70 8.55
N SER A 58 12.35 0.69 8.48
CA SER A 58 13.79 0.90 8.70
C SER A 58 14.40 1.87 7.70
N LYS A 59 13.99 1.77 6.42
CA LYS A 59 14.49 2.67 5.36
C LYS A 59 13.90 4.07 5.40
N GLY A 60 12.66 4.22 5.86
CA GLY A 60 12.08 5.54 6.17
C GLY A 60 12.78 6.22 7.34
N ALA A 61 13.05 5.49 8.42
CA ALA A 61 13.74 6.02 9.60
C ALA A 61 15.21 6.40 9.31
N ASP A 62 15.94 5.57 8.55
CA ASP A 62 17.33 5.84 8.13
C ASP A 62 17.46 7.18 7.40
N ALA A 63 16.44 7.58 6.62
CA ALA A 63 16.43 8.85 5.90
C ALA A 63 16.07 10.04 6.79
N ALA A 64 15.25 9.84 7.83
CA ALA A 64 14.92 10.88 8.80
C ALA A 64 16.09 11.23 9.73
N GLU A 65 16.89 10.23 10.14
CA GLU A 65 18.07 10.45 11.00
C GLU A 65 19.28 11.01 10.24
N ASN A 66 19.48 10.61 8.97
CA ASN A 66 20.66 11.00 8.18
C ASN A 66 20.38 12.09 7.13
N GLY A 67 19.16 12.61 7.07
CA GLY A 67 18.72 13.57 6.07
C GLY A 67 19.09 15.02 6.40
N SER A 68 20.03 15.59 5.63
CA SER A 68 20.15 17.05 5.54
C SER A 68 18.82 17.65 5.02
N PRO A 69 18.28 18.72 5.62
CA PRO A 69 17.03 19.33 5.19
C PRO A 69 17.22 19.90 3.78
N GLY A 70 16.78 19.16 2.74
CA GLY A 70 16.88 19.58 1.35
C GLY A 70 17.10 18.48 0.31
N LYS A 71 17.48 17.25 0.71
CA LYS A 71 17.50 16.09 -0.20
C LYS A 71 16.33 15.18 0.10
N ARG A 72 15.25 15.30 -0.69
CA ARG A 72 14.19 14.29 -0.75
C ARG A 72 14.81 12.97 -1.19
N GLY A 73 15.06 12.09 -0.22
CA GLY A 73 15.81 10.84 -0.42
C GLY A 73 14.87 9.66 -0.65
N SER A 74 15.43 8.52 -1.08
CA SER A 74 14.69 7.26 -1.24
C SER A 74 13.88 6.86 0.01
N GLY A 75 14.25 7.31 1.21
CA GLY A 75 13.52 6.98 2.43
C GLY A 75 12.22 7.76 2.63
N ASP A 76 12.05 8.94 2.03
CA ASP A 76 10.74 9.61 2.00
C ASP A 76 9.74 8.76 1.20
N CYS A 77 10.19 8.20 0.06
CA CYS A 77 9.36 7.30 -0.74
C CYS A 77 9.03 5.99 0.00
N ASP A 78 9.95 5.47 0.81
CA ASP A 78 9.72 4.26 1.59
C ASP A 78 8.68 4.45 2.69
N GLN A 79 8.76 5.58 3.39
CA GLN A 79 7.77 5.95 4.39
C GLN A 79 6.41 6.20 3.75
N GLN A 80 6.36 6.92 2.62
CA GLN A 80 5.12 7.14 1.88
C GLN A 80 4.51 5.83 1.34
N LEU A 81 5.34 4.90 0.87
CA LEU A 81 4.89 3.59 0.42
C LEU A 81 4.34 2.76 1.58
N LEU A 82 4.98 2.81 2.75
CA LEU A 82 4.50 2.18 3.96
C LEU A 82 3.15 2.75 4.38
N ASP A 83 3.03 4.07 4.46
CA ASP A 83 1.78 4.75 4.83
C ASP A 83 0.67 4.42 3.85
N LEU A 84 0.95 4.39 2.54
CA LEU A 84 0.00 4.00 1.51
C LEU A 84 -0.46 2.55 1.69
N LEU A 85 0.48 1.61 1.86
CA LEU A 85 0.16 0.19 2.07
C LEU A 85 -0.72 0.00 3.32
N GLN A 86 -0.40 0.69 4.42
CA GLN A 86 -1.15 0.58 5.67
C GLN A 86 -2.58 1.11 5.54
N ASN A 87 -2.74 2.31 4.96
CA ASN A 87 -4.06 2.92 4.78
C ASN A 87 -4.93 2.09 3.82
N ALA A 88 -4.34 1.64 2.71
CA ALA A 88 -5.04 0.81 1.73
C ALA A 88 -5.44 -0.55 2.31
N LEU A 89 -4.59 -1.17 3.12
CA LEU A 89 -4.90 -2.42 3.81
C LEU A 89 -5.97 -2.24 4.89
N GLN A 90 -5.96 -1.12 5.62
CA GLN A 90 -7.01 -0.81 6.58
C GLN A 90 -8.38 -0.67 5.90
N GLU A 91 -8.47 0.07 4.79
CA GLU A 91 -9.70 0.16 3.98
C GLU A 91 -10.16 -1.20 3.45
N ASP A 92 -9.21 -2.03 2.98
CA ASP A 92 -9.50 -3.37 2.48
C ASP A 92 -10.14 -4.25 3.58
N LEU A 93 -9.68 -4.12 4.83
CA LEU A 93 -10.14 -4.91 5.98
C LEU A 93 -11.39 -4.37 6.66
N GLU A 94 -11.57 -3.04 6.74
CA GLU A 94 -12.78 -2.43 7.32
C GLU A 94 -14.03 -2.72 6.49
N ALA A 95 -13.86 -2.99 5.19
CA ALA A 95 -14.93 -3.44 4.32
C ALA A 95 -15.34 -4.91 4.54
N VAL A 96 -14.58 -5.68 5.34
CA VAL A 96 -14.91 -7.06 5.71
C VAL A 96 -15.68 -7.03 7.02
N PRO A 97 -16.94 -7.54 7.08
CA PRO A 97 -17.68 -7.60 8.33
C PRO A 97 -16.94 -8.52 9.32
N ARG A 98 -16.24 -7.94 10.30
CA ARG A 98 -15.55 -8.71 11.33
C ARG A 98 -16.53 -9.15 12.41
N SER A 99 -16.32 -10.37 12.90
CA SER A 99 -16.91 -10.87 14.15
C SER A 99 -16.48 -9.95 15.31
N GLU A 100 -17.38 -9.76 16.29
CA GLU A 100 -17.37 -8.76 17.38
C GLU A 100 -16.11 -8.71 18.29
N LYS A 101 -15.05 -9.45 17.98
CA LYS A 101 -13.78 -9.49 18.75
C LYS A 101 -12.55 -8.95 18.00
N GLY A 102 -12.66 -8.61 16.70
CA GLY A 102 -11.51 -8.24 15.87
C GLY A 102 -11.26 -6.75 15.77
N GLY A 103 -10.64 -6.14 16.78
CA GLY A 103 -10.22 -4.74 16.78
C GLY A 103 -9.33 -4.36 15.59
N VAL A 104 -9.35 -3.08 15.23
CA VAL A 104 -8.57 -2.47 14.14
C VAL A 104 -7.10 -2.83 14.30
N CYS A 105 -6.56 -3.64 13.39
CA CYS A 105 -5.13 -3.98 13.39
C CYS A 105 -4.35 -2.71 13.01
N LYS A 106 -3.82 -2.00 14.00
CA LYS A 106 -2.72 -1.07 13.74
C LYS A 106 -1.57 -1.92 13.19
N LEU A 107 -1.13 -1.61 11.97
CA LEU A 107 -0.11 -2.40 11.26
C LEU A 107 1.30 -2.07 11.77
N ALA A 108 1.49 -1.95 13.08
CA ALA A 108 2.81 -1.83 13.65
C ALA A 108 3.53 -3.20 13.56
N PRO A 109 4.85 -3.24 13.33
CA PRO A 109 5.60 -4.50 13.30
C PRO A 109 5.39 -5.36 14.54
N ALA A 110 5.31 -4.73 15.72
CA ALA A 110 5.03 -5.43 16.97
C ALA A 110 3.63 -6.07 16.93
N ASP A 111 2.60 -5.33 16.54
CA ASP A 111 1.23 -5.85 16.45
C ASP A 111 1.11 -7.00 15.42
N LEU A 112 1.83 -6.90 14.30
CA LEU A 112 1.91 -7.95 13.28
C LEU A 112 2.65 -9.20 13.76
N ALA A 113 3.69 -9.03 14.58
CA ALA A 113 4.43 -10.14 15.18
C ALA A 113 3.55 -10.89 16.19
N HIS A 114 2.86 -10.17 17.09
CA HIS A 114 1.90 -10.76 18.01
C HIS A 114 0.77 -11.47 17.25
N LEU A 115 0.24 -10.88 16.17
CA LEU A 115 -0.78 -11.54 15.35
C LEU A 115 -0.27 -12.84 14.71
N GLY A 116 0.99 -12.87 14.26
CA GLY A 116 1.62 -14.07 13.71
C GLY A 116 1.81 -15.19 14.72
N GLU A 117 1.98 -14.86 16.00
CA GLU A 117 2.15 -15.82 17.10
C GLU A 117 0.80 -16.27 17.69
N ASP A 118 -0.10 -15.32 17.96
CA ASP A 118 -1.38 -15.56 18.66
C ASP A 118 -2.49 -16.06 17.74
N SER A 119 -2.50 -15.63 16.47
CA SER A 119 -3.51 -16.04 15.48
C SER A 119 -2.91 -16.18 14.07
N PRO A 120 -2.15 -17.26 13.81
CA PRO A 120 -1.49 -17.48 12.53
C PRO A 120 -2.45 -17.46 11.32
N THR A 121 -3.68 -17.93 11.50
CA THR A 121 -4.71 -17.92 10.45
C THR A 121 -5.14 -16.50 10.08
N GLU A 122 -5.32 -15.63 11.07
CA GLU A 122 -5.63 -14.21 10.83
C GLU A 122 -4.46 -13.50 10.17
N TYR A 123 -3.23 -13.83 10.56
CA TYR A 123 -2.03 -13.33 9.90
C TYR A 123 -1.95 -13.75 8.43
N LEU A 124 -2.24 -15.01 8.11
CA LEU A 124 -2.26 -15.48 6.72
C LEU A 124 -3.31 -14.75 5.88
N TYR A 125 -4.51 -14.55 6.43
CA TYR A 125 -5.56 -13.77 5.77
C TYR A 125 -5.11 -12.32 5.52
N LEU A 126 -4.51 -11.70 6.53
CA LEU A 126 -3.98 -10.35 6.43
C LEU A 126 -2.87 -10.25 5.38
N ASN A 127 -2.00 -11.26 5.31
CA ASN A 127 -0.92 -11.34 4.33
C ASN A 127 -1.46 -11.49 2.90
N GLU A 128 -2.53 -12.27 2.69
CA GLU A 128 -3.18 -12.36 1.37
C GLU A 128 -3.81 -11.03 0.95
N SER A 129 -4.53 -10.35 1.85
CA SER A 129 -5.05 -8.99 1.61
C SER A 129 -3.92 -8.02 1.26
N ALA A 130 -2.80 -8.08 1.95
CA ALA A 130 -1.64 -7.23 1.65
C ALA A 130 -1.07 -7.49 0.24
N ILE A 131 -1.07 -8.74 -0.23
CA ILE A 131 -0.67 -9.06 -1.61
C ILE A 131 -1.64 -8.41 -2.61
N GLN A 132 -2.95 -8.49 -2.38
CA GLN A 132 -3.95 -7.89 -3.26
C GLN A 132 -3.83 -6.37 -3.31
N VAL A 133 -3.68 -5.72 -2.16
CA VAL A 133 -3.46 -4.28 -2.05
C VAL A 133 -2.15 -3.87 -2.75
N ALA A 134 -1.06 -4.61 -2.54
CA ALA A 134 0.20 -4.35 -3.22
C ALA A 134 0.06 -4.41 -4.75
N VAL A 135 -0.72 -5.36 -5.28
CA VAL A 135 -1.01 -5.45 -6.72
C VAL A 135 -1.77 -4.23 -7.22
N TRP A 136 -2.76 -3.74 -6.47
CA TRP A 136 -3.47 -2.51 -6.84
C TRP A 136 -2.57 -1.28 -6.86
N ILE A 137 -1.73 -1.13 -5.83
CA ILE A 137 -0.73 -0.05 -5.76
C ILE A 137 0.20 -0.11 -6.98
N GLN A 138 0.75 -1.29 -7.28
CA GLN A 138 1.64 -1.50 -8.43
C GLN A 138 0.95 -1.13 -9.75
N ARG A 139 -0.28 -1.62 -9.98
CA ARG A 139 -1.02 -1.42 -11.23
C ARG A 139 -1.38 0.05 -11.45
N LEU A 140 -1.87 0.72 -10.42
CA LEU A 140 -2.27 2.13 -10.51
C LEU A 140 -1.05 3.05 -10.68
N ALA A 141 0.07 2.72 -10.02
CA ALA A 141 1.31 3.46 -10.22
C ALA A 141 1.89 3.28 -11.64
N ALA A 142 1.79 2.08 -12.22
CA ALA A 142 2.20 1.83 -13.60
C ALA A 142 1.32 2.57 -14.60
N ALA A 143 -0.02 2.43 -14.46
CA ALA A 143 -0.97 3.14 -15.32
C ALA A 143 -0.78 4.66 -15.26
N ARG A 144 -0.39 5.20 -14.10
CA ARG A 144 -0.08 6.63 -13.98
C ARG A 144 1.19 7.02 -14.71
N ALA A 145 2.26 6.22 -14.59
CA ALA A 145 3.49 6.47 -15.32
C ALA A 145 3.25 6.50 -16.84
N ASP A 146 2.45 5.56 -17.36
CA ASP A 146 2.08 5.51 -18.78
C ASP A 146 1.28 6.76 -19.21
N LEU A 147 0.37 7.26 -18.36
CA LEU A 147 -0.39 8.48 -18.62
C LEU A 147 0.49 9.74 -18.63
N ASP A 148 1.47 9.82 -17.73
CA ASP A 148 2.39 10.95 -17.66
C ASP A 148 3.35 10.95 -18.86
N GLU A 149 3.81 9.77 -19.32
CA GLU A 149 4.58 9.62 -20.55
C GLU A 149 3.77 10.03 -21.79
N ALA A 150 2.51 9.57 -21.91
CA ALA A 150 1.64 9.94 -23.02
C ALA A 150 1.35 11.45 -23.07
N ARG A 151 1.21 12.10 -21.91
CA ARG A 151 1.04 13.56 -21.82
C ARG A 151 2.29 14.32 -22.27
N GLN A 152 3.47 13.81 -21.94
CA GLN A 152 4.73 14.44 -22.33
C GLN A 152 4.98 14.33 -23.85
N VAL A 153 4.65 13.19 -24.45
CA VAL A 153 4.77 12.96 -25.90
C VAL A 153 3.77 13.80 -26.71
N CYS A 154 2.54 13.97 -26.21
CA CYS A 154 1.48 14.70 -26.93
C CYS A 154 1.43 16.21 -26.61
N GLY A 155 2.06 16.66 -25.52
CA GLY A 155 2.05 18.06 -25.07
C GLY A 155 3.30 18.87 -25.44
N GLY A 156 4.27 18.26 -26.13
CA GLY A 156 5.49 18.91 -26.59
C GLY A 156 5.36 19.53 -27.98
N ASP A 157 4.44 20.48 -28.15
CA ASP A 157 4.49 21.47 -29.24
C ASP A 157 3.55 22.65 -28.89
N GLY A 158 4.15 23.80 -28.59
CA GLY A 158 3.48 25.06 -28.25
C GLY A 158 4.46 26.17 -27.96
#